data_AF-A0A7V9SYG3-F1
#
_entry.id   AF-A0A7V9SYG3-F1
#
_cell.length_a   1.000
_cell.length_b   1.000
_cell.length_c   1.000
_cell.angle_alpha   90.00
_cell.angle_beta   90.00
_cell.angle_gamma   90.00
#
_symmetry.space_group_name_H-M   'P 1'
#
loop_
_entity.id
_entity.type
_entity.pdbx_description
1 polymer ?
#
loop_
_entity_poly.entity_id
_entity_poly.type
_entity_poly.pdbx_seq_one_letter_code
_entity_poly.pdbx_strand_id
1 'polypeptide(L)'
;MNQTTVREISEITRRLMIENDFAADAPDAVEDAARSLEQKSLASFSNPSVRDLRSLLWSSIDNKTSRDLDQIEYAERLQDGDIKLLVGIADVDALVAKNSIIDRFAYKNTISIYAPHSVFPMLPETLSNDLTSLRAGVDRLAVVTEMIVRADGDVSTSDVYRALVRNHAKFSYEEIGAWLDEDAAPPEEFELIAEMKAQILLQKETAERLYKLRKKKGALEFETIESATVVENGAITGIKGESRSNAAREIIENFMIAANVEMAEFLD
;
A
#
# COMPACT_ATOMS: atom_id res chain seq x y z
N MET A 1 17.94 1.19 37.21
CA MET A 1 16.86 0.48 36.51
C MET A 1 17.45 -0.02 35.21
N ASN A 2 17.38 -1.32 34.91
CA ASN A 2 17.75 -1.81 33.58
C ASN A 2 16.82 -1.14 32.57
N GLN A 3 17.39 -0.41 31.61
CA GLN A 3 16.62 0.20 30.55
C GLN A 3 16.26 -0.89 29.54
N THR A 4 14.97 -1.05 29.24
CA THR A 4 14.52 -1.94 28.18
C THR A 4 15.02 -1.43 26.84
N THR A 5 15.76 -2.28 26.13
CA THR A 5 16.33 -1.96 24.82
C THR A 5 15.39 -2.39 23.70
N VAL A 6 15.52 -1.76 22.54
CA VAL A 6 14.81 -2.17 21.31
C VAL A 6 15.08 -3.65 20.97
N ARG A 7 16.32 -4.10 21.21
CA ARG A 7 16.73 -5.49 20.99
C ARG A 7 15.96 -6.47 21.88
N GLU A 8 15.85 -6.17 23.17
CA GLU A 8 15.12 -7.03 24.10
C GLU A 8 13.63 -7.16 23.72
N ILE A 9 12.98 -6.07 23.31
CA ILE A 9 11.59 -6.12 22.83
C ILE A 9 11.47 -6.97 21.57
N SER A 10 12.40 -6.84 20.63
CA SER A 10 12.40 -7.61 19.38
C SER A 10 12.55 -9.12 19.64
N GLU A 11 13.45 -9.49 20.56
CA GLU A 11 13.66 -10.89 20.97
C GLU A 11 12.43 -11.47 21.69
N ILE A 12 11.78 -10.70 22.58
CA ILE A 12 10.54 -11.11 23.24
C ILE A 12 9.41 -11.29 22.22
N THR A 13 9.25 -10.34 21.32
CA THR A 13 8.19 -10.38 20.29
C THR A 13 8.37 -11.59 19.39
N ARG A 14 9.60 -11.85 18.92
CA ARG A 14 9.92 -13.03 18.11
C ARG A 14 9.56 -14.32 18.83
N ARG A 15 9.90 -14.43 20.13
CA ARG A 15 9.53 -15.62 20.92
C ARG A 15 8.02 -15.79 20.99
N LEU A 16 7.26 -14.71 21.23
CA LEU A 16 5.79 -14.75 21.27
C LEU A 16 5.19 -15.18 19.92
N MET A 17 5.76 -14.74 18.79
CA MET A 17 5.34 -15.21 17.47
C MET A 17 5.45 -16.74 17.37
N ILE A 18 6.62 -17.29 17.73
CA ILE A 18 6.88 -18.73 17.67
C ILE A 18 5.97 -19.51 18.65
N GLU A 19 5.78 -19.01 19.86
CA GLU A 19 4.89 -19.62 20.87
C GLU A 19 3.42 -19.69 20.40
N ASN A 20 3.01 -18.80 19.50
CA ASN A 20 1.67 -18.76 18.91
C ASN A 20 1.62 -19.37 17.49
N ASP A 21 2.59 -20.24 17.15
CA ASP A 21 2.70 -20.95 15.86
C ASP A 21 2.82 -20.06 14.61
N PHE A 22 3.23 -18.80 14.78
CA PHE A 22 3.58 -17.92 13.67
C PHE A 22 5.01 -18.22 13.20
N ALA A 23 5.24 -18.34 11.89
CA ALA A 23 6.58 -18.53 11.34
C ALA A 23 7.31 -17.18 11.29
N ALA A 24 7.98 -16.85 12.40
CA ALA A 24 8.69 -15.57 12.57
C ALA A 24 9.87 -15.37 11.62
N ASP A 25 10.42 -16.47 11.08
CA ASP A 25 11.53 -16.47 10.14
C ASP A 25 11.16 -17.30 8.91
N ALA A 26 11.36 -16.73 7.73
CA ALA A 26 11.26 -17.48 6.49
C ALA A 26 12.39 -18.53 6.44
N PRO A 27 12.08 -19.82 6.21
CA PRO A 27 13.12 -20.83 5.99
C PRO A 27 14.01 -20.46 4.78
N ASP A 28 15.30 -20.82 4.82
CA ASP A 28 16.24 -20.55 3.72
C ASP A 28 15.70 -21.01 2.36
N ALA A 29 15.03 -22.17 2.30
CA ALA A 29 14.43 -22.69 1.07
C ALA A 29 13.30 -21.80 0.50
N VAL A 30 12.61 -21.02 1.35
CA VAL A 30 11.59 -20.04 0.92
C VAL A 30 12.27 -18.80 0.35
N GLU A 31 13.32 -18.30 1.00
CA GLU A 31 14.11 -17.17 0.51
C GLU A 31 14.85 -17.51 -0.80
N ASP A 32 15.46 -18.69 -0.90
CA ASP A 32 16.11 -19.17 -2.12
C ASP A 32 15.11 -19.31 -3.27
N ALA A 33 13.90 -19.79 -2.98
CA ALA A 33 12.83 -19.85 -3.95
C ALA A 33 12.41 -18.44 -4.41
N ALA A 34 12.33 -17.46 -3.51
CA ALA A 34 11.99 -16.09 -3.84
C ALA A 34 13.08 -15.43 -4.70
N ARG A 35 14.36 -15.57 -4.34
CA ARG A 35 15.50 -15.08 -5.16
C ARG A 35 15.53 -15.69 -6.55
N SER A 36 15.15 -16.96 -6.67
CA SER A 36 15.06 -17.61 -7.99
C SER A 36 14.00 -16.99 -8.91
N LEU A 37 13.02 -16.25 -8.35
CA LEU A 37 12.01 -15.51 -9.13
C LEU A 37 12.56 -14.21 -9.73
N GLU A 38 13.68 -13.65 -9.23
CA GLU A 38 14.34 -12.48 -9.84
C GLU A 38 14.70 -12.71 -11.31
N GLN A 39 14.94 -13.97 -11.68
CA GLN A 39 15.28 -14.36 -13.05
C GLN A 39 14.07 -14.33 -14.00
N LYS A 40 12.84 -14.28 -13.48
CA LYS A 40 11.64 -14.11 -14.31
C LYS A 40 11.54 -12.66 -14.76
N SER A 41 11.76 -12.41 -16.05
CA SER A 41 11.65 -11.06 -16.61
C SER A 41 10.18 -10.62 -16.71
N LEU A 42 9.93 -9.31 -16.61
CA LEU A 42 8.61 -8.71 -16.90
C LEU A 42 8.08 -9.09 -18.29
N ALA A 43 8.98 -9.34 -19.26
CA ALA A 43 8.61 -9.81 -20.59
C ALA A 43 7.91 -11.17 -20.56
N SER A 44 8.15 -11.99 -19.55
CA SER A 44 7.48 -13.29 -19.34
C SER A 44 5.99 -13.13 -19.03
N PHE A 45 5.57 -11.93 -18.62
CA PHE A 45 4.18 -11.61 -18.27
C PHE A 45 3.50 -10.71 -19.29
N SER A 46 4.25 -10.21 -20.28
CA SER A 46 3.68 -9.43 -21.37
C SER A 46 2.89 -10.36 -22.30
N ASN A 47 1.57 -10.36 -22.15
CA ASN A 47 0.65 -10.98 -23.09
C ASN A 47 -0.40 -9.95 -23.55
N PRO A 48 -1.16 -10.21 -24.63
CA PRO A 48 -2.13 -9.23 -25.15
C PRO A 48 -3.25 -8.82 -24.19
N SER A 49 -3.48 -9.57 -23.10
CA SER A 49 -4.48 -9.24 -22.08
C SER A 49 -3.96 -8.31 -20.98
N VAL A 50 -2.64 -8.11 -20.87
CA VAL A 50 -2.04 -7.16 -19.92
C VAL A 50 -1.98 -5.78 -20.56
N ARG A 51 -2.69 -4.81 -19.97
CA ARG A 51 -2.67 -3.41 -20.47
C ARG A 51 -1.34 -2.75 -20.13
N ASP A 52 -0.84 -1.88 -21.01
CA ASP A 52 0.33 -1.05 -20.70
C ASP A 52 -0.12 0.32 -20.21
N LEU A 53 0.00 0.57 -18.91
CA LEU A 53 -0.38 1.81 -18.24
C LEU A 53 0.82 2.53 -17.64
N ARG A 54 2.05 2.18 -18.04
CA ARG A 54 3.29 2.75 -17.47
C ARG A 54 3.43 4.26 -17.69
N SER A 55 2.75 4.80 -18.70
CA SER A 55 2.78 6.23 -19.01
C SER A 55 1.87 7.08 -18.11
N LEU A 56 0.95 6.47 -17.36
CA LEU A 56 0.11 7.22 -16.43
C LEU A 56 0.93 7.66 -15.22
N LEU A 57 0.57 8.80 -14.64
CA LEU A 57 1.24 9.40 -13.48
C LEU A 57 0.84 8.70 -12.18
N TRP A 58 1.15 7.41 -12.08
CA TRP A 58 0.98 6.64 -10.86
C TRP A 58 1.86 7.19 -9.75
N SER A 59 1.31 7.28 -8.54
CA SER A 59 2.06 7.52 -7.30
C SER A 59 1.59 6.57 -6.20
N SER A 60 2.36 6.43 -5.13
CA SER A 60 1.88 5.83 -3.88
C SER A 60 1.99 6.81 -2.72
N ILE A 61 1.15 6.64 -1.71
CA ILE A 61 1.24 7.35 -0.42
C ILE A 61 1.29 6.30 0.69
N ASP A 62 2.41 6.23 1.40
CA ASP A 62 2.69 5.17 2.37
C ASP A 62 3.38 5.70 3.63
N ASN A 63 3.73 4.83 4.57
CA ASN A 63 4.66 5.24 5.63
C ASN A 63 6.05 5.50 5.02
N LYS A 64 6.74 6.52 5.56
CA LYS A 64 8.08 6.91 5.08
C LYS A 64 9.06 5.73 5.02
N THR A 65 9.01 4.83 6.00
CA THR A 65 9.89 3.66 6.12
C THR A 65 9.42 2.41 5.35
N SER A 66 8.20 2.38 4.82
CA SER A 66 7.67 1.22 4.09
C SER A 66 8.49 0.93 2.83
N ARG A 67 8.72 -0.36 2.57
CA ARG A 67 9.45 -0.85 1.38
C ARG A 67 8.60 -1.81 0.54
N ASP A 68 7.57 -2.35 1.15
CA ASP A 68 6.49 -3.20 0.67
C ASP A 68 5.31 -2.34 0.23
N LEU A 69 5.51 -1.57 -0.84
CA LEU A 69 4.43 -0.76 -1.41
C LEU A 69 3.48 -1.67 -2.20
N ASP A 70 2.28 -1.88 -1.68
CA ASP A 70 1.29 -2.80 -2.24
C ASP A 70 0.37 -2.13 -3.27
N GLN A 71 0.27 -0.80 -3.24
CA GLN A 71 -0.71 -0.04 -4.00
C GLN A 71 -0.11 1.23 -4.63
N ILE A 72 -0.69 1.65 -5.75
CA ILE A 72 -0.46 2.93 -6.44
C ILE A 72 -1.78 3.46 -7.02
N GLU A 73 -1.89 4.77 -7.16
CA GLU A 73 -3.13 5.42 -7.58
C GLU A 73 -2.91 6.42 -8.71
N TYR A 74 -3.96 6.59 -9.52
CA TYR A 74 -4.05 7.58 -10.59
C TYR A 74 -5.49 8.07 -10.73
N ALA A 75 -5.66 9.34 -11.09
CA ALA A 75 -6.97 9.93 -11.36
C ALA A 75 -7.01 10.75 -12.66
N GLU A 76 -8.13 10.75 -13.35
CA GLU A 76 -8.33 11.51 -14.58
C GLU A 76 -9.73 12.14 -14.57
N ARG A 77 -9.80 13.46 -14.74
CA ARG A 77 -11.10 14.14 -14.91
C ARG A 77 -11.62 13.91 -16.32
N LEU A 78 -12.85 13.42 -16.40
CA LEU A 78 -13.57 13.18 -17.65
C LEU A 78 -14.33 14.44 -18.12
N GLN A 79 -14.82 14.41 -19.36
CA GLN A 79 -15.43 15.57 -20.02
C GLN A 79 -16.72 16.05 -19.33
N ASP A 80 -17.45 15.15 -18.68
CA ASP A 80 -18.70 15.40 -17.94
C ASP A 80 -18.47 15.82 -16.48
N GLY A 81 -17.22 15.85 -16.02
CA GLY A 81 -16.85 16.19 -14.65
C GLY A 81 -16.80 15.01 -13.67
N ASP A 82 -17.09 13.80 -14.16
CA ASP A 82 -16.78 12.57 -13.43
C ASP A 82 -15.26 12.35 -13.39
N ILE A 83 -14.82 11.48 -12.47
CA ILE A 83 -13.40 11.20 -12.28
C ILE A 83 -13.18 9.71 -12.47
N LYS A 84 -12.31 9.35 -13.42
CA LYS A 84 -11.77 8.00 -13.51
C LYS A 84 -10.69 7.85 -12.44
N LEU A 85 -10.91 6.95 -11.51
CA LEU A 85 -9.95 6.52 -10.50
C LEU A 85 -9.39 5.15 -10.90
N LEU A 86 -8.08 5.02 -10.89
CA LEU A 86 -7.41 3.74 -11.02
C LEU A 86 -6.65 3.45 -9.73
N VAL A 87 -6.87 2.27 -9.15
CA VAL A 87 -6.09 1.73 -8.03
C VAL A 87 -5.37 0.48 -8.52
N GLY A 88 -4.04 0.52 -8.57
CA GLY A 88 -3.20 -0.61 -8.94
C GLY A 88 -2.66 -1.32 -7.71
N ILE A 89 -2.96 -2.61 -7.56
CA ILE A 89 -2.47 -3.46 -6.48
C ILE A 89 -1.39 -4.41 -7.01
N ALA A 90 -0.29 -4.58 -6.28
CA ALA A 90 0.81 -5.48 -6.63
C ALA A 90 0.31 -6.90 -6.97
N ASP A 91 0.67 -7.40 -8.15
CA ASP A 91 0.24 -8.74 -8.60
C ASP A 91 1.15 -9.83 -8.01
N VAL A 92 0.96 -10.15 -6.72
CA VAL A 92 1.72 -11.19 -6.01
C VAL A 92 1.50 -12.57 -6.64
N ASP A 93 0.28 -12.86 -7.09
CA ASP A 93 -0.11 -14.14 -7.73
C ASP A 93 0.69 -14.42 -9.01
N ALA A 94 1.05 -13.39 -9.77
CA ALA A 94 1.91 -13.57 -10.96
C ALA A 94 3.26 -14.22 -10.65
N LEU A 95 3.79 -14.03 -9.43
CA LEU A 95 5.08 -14.58 -9.01
C LEU A 95 4.96 -15.81 -8.12
N VAL A 96 3.95 -15.85 -7.26
CA VAL A 96 3.75 -16.90 -6.25
C VAL A 96 2.74 -17.93 -6.75
N ALA A 97 3.25 -19.01 -7.36
CA ALA A 97 2.38 -20.10 -7.80
C ALA A 97 1.69 -20.79 -6.62
N LYS A 98 0.40 -21.11 -6.79
CA LYS A 98 -0.39 -21.92 -5.85
C LYS A 98 0.31 -23.24 -5.51
N ASN A 99 0.28 -23.61 -4.24
CA ASN A 99 0.97 -24.75 -3.64
C ASN A 99 2.50 -24.72 -3.79
N SER A 100 3.13 -23.57 -4.09
CA SER A 100 4.58 -23.42 -4.00
C SER A 100 5.07 -23.43 -2.55
N ILE A 101 6.38 -23.47 -2.33
CA ILE A 101 6.93 -23.36 -0.97
C ILE A 101 6.66 -21.98 -0.36
N ILE A 102 6.64 -20.93 -1.18
CA ILE A 102 6.31 -19.56 -0.78
C ILE A 102 4.83 -19.47 -0.42
N ASP A 103 3.94 -20.00 -1.26
CA ASP A 103 2.49 -20.04 -0.99
C ASP A 103 2.16 -20.78 0.32
N ARG A 104 2.79 -21.93 0.57
CA ARG A 104 2.60 -22.65 1.85
C ARG A 104 3.11 -21.88 3.07
N PHE A 105 4.19 -21.11 2.92
CA PHE A 105 4.68 -20.24 3.99
C PHE A 105 3.71 -19.08 4.25
N ALA A 106 3.27 -18.41 3.19
CA ALA A 106 2.27 -17.35 3.27
C ALA A 106 0.96 -17.85 3.89
N TYR A 107 0.50 -19.05 3.49
CA TYR A 107 -0.67 -19.71 4.06
C TYR A 107 -0.51 -19.96 5.57
N LYS A 108 0.69 -20.39 6.01
CA LYS A 108 0.96 -20.58 7.45
C LYS A 108 0.85 -19.26 8.22
N ASN A 109 1.42 -18.16 7.70
CA ASN A 109 1.42 -16.88 8.40
C ASN A 109 0.09 -16.12 8.28
N THR A 110 -0.63 -16.27 7.17
CA THR A 110 -1.91 -15.62 6.81
C THR A 110 -1.85 -14.08 6.70
N ILE A 111 -1.03 -13.42 7.50
CA ILE A 111 -0.89 -11.97 7.62
C ILE A 111 0.57 -11.60 7.92
N SER A 112 0.93 -10.34 7.64
CA SER A 112 2.14 -9.73 8.20
C SER A 112 1.83 -9.13 9.57
N ILE A 113 2.72 -9.31 10.54
CA ILE A 113 2.60 -8.73 11.89
C ILE A 113 3.57 -7.56 12.03
N TYR A 114 3.02 -6.37 12.24
CA TYR A 114 3.77 -5.14 12.52
C TYR A 114 3.82 -4.92 14.04
N ALA A 115 4.95 -5.28 14.64
CA ALA A 115 5.20 -5.09 16.06
C ALA A 115 6.12 -3.88 16.31
N PRO A 116 6.18 -3.36 17.54
CA PRO A 116 7.15 -2.32 17.88
C PRO A 116 8.58 -2.76 17.54
N HIS A 117 9.22 -2.06 16.60
CA HIS A 117 10.58 -2.31 16.12
C HIS A 117 10.83 -3.67 15.44
N SER A 118 9.80 -4.40 15.04
CA SER A 118 9.95 -5.67 14.33
C SER A 118 8.79 -5.90 13.37
N VAL A 119 9.10 -6.37 12.17
CA VAL A 119 8.08 -6.80 11.18
C VAL A 119 8.28 -8.29 10.96
N PHE A 120 7.18 -9.04 11.00
CA PHE A 120 7.17 -10.47 10.70
C PHE A 120 6.30 -10.66 9.44
N PRO A 121 6.91 -10.73 8.25
CA PRO A 121 6.16 -10.64 7.01
C PRO A 121 5.48 -11.97 6.65
N MET A 122 4.32 -11.87 5.99
CA MET A 122 3.63 -13.01 5.40
C MET A 122 4.44 -13.63 4.25
N LEU A 123 5.18 -12.80 3.52
CA LEU A 123 5.98 -13.18 2.35
C LEU A 123 7.47 -12.96 2.67
N PRO A 124 8.39 -13.70 2.03
CA PRO A 124 9.82 -13.43 2.16
C PRO A 124 10.16 -12.01 1.73
N GLU A 125 11.11 -11.37 2.40
CA GLU A 125 11.42 -9.94 2.18
C GLU A 125 11.86 -9.66 0.76
N THR A 126 12.56 -10.62 0.13
CA THR A 126 12.98 -10.54 -1.28
C THR A 126 11.77 -10.32 -2.20
N LEU A 127 10.63 -10.92 -1.87
CA LEU A 127 9.40 -10.76 -2.64
C LEU A 127 8.70 -9.45 -2.28
N SER A 128 8.37 -9.25 -0.99
CA SER A 128 7.54 -8.12 -0.55
C SER A 128 8.23 -6.76 -0.74
N ASN A 129 9.53 -6.65 -0.45
CA ASN A 129 10.28 -5.38 -0.46
C ASN A 129 10.93 -5.07 -1.82
N ASP A 130 10.86 -6.00 -2.77
CA ASP A 130 11.46 -5.82 -4.09
C ASP A 130 10.55 -6.27 -5.21
N LEU A 131 10.41 -7.58 -5.40
CA LEU A 131 9.87 -8.14 -6.65
C LEU A 131 8.41 -7.76 -6.91
N THR A 132 7.57 -7.73 -5.87
CA THR A 132 6.17 -7.33 -6.00
C THR A 132 5.95 -5.86 -5.63
N SER A 133 6.80 -5.27 -4.79
CA SER A 133 6.62 -3.88 -4.39
C SER A 133 6.59 -2.94 -5.59
N LEU A 134 5.59 -2.06 -5.58
CA LEU A 134 5.38 -0.98 -6.54
C LEU A 134 6.32 0.20 -6.30
N ARG A 135 7.62 -0.06 -6.13
CA ARG A 135 8.63 0.98 -5.89
C ARG A 135 8.72 1.98 -7.05
N ALA A 136 8.99 3.24 -6.70
CA ALA A 136 9.18 4.30 -7.67
C ALA A 136 10.29 3.96 -8.69
N GLY A 137 10.03 4.26 -9.96
CA GLY A 137 10.98 4.09 -11.06
C GLY A 137 11.17 2.65 -11.54
N VAL A 138 10.31 1.72 -11.14
CA VAL A 138 10.39 0.32 -11.59
C VAL A 138 9.08 -0.13 -12.21
N ASP A 139 9.18 -0.84 -13.33
CA ASP A 139 8.03 -1.45 -13.99
C ASP A 139 7.58 -2.68 -13.18
N ARG A 140 6.26 -2.79 -12.98
CA ARG A 140 5.63 -3.86 -12.19
C ARG A 140 4.33 -4.31 -12.83
N LEU A 141 3.90 -5.52 -12.49
CA LEU A 141 2.53 -5.95 -12.74
C LEU A 141 1.66 -5.52 -11.58
N ALA A 142 0.48 -5.04 -11.92
CA ALA A 142 -0.58 -4.76 -10.97
C ALA A 142 -1.90 -5.34 -11.47
N VAL A 143 -2.76 -5.71 -10.53
CA VAL A 143 -4.19 -5.84 -10.75
C VAL A 143 -4.79 -4.45 -10.53
N VAL A 144 -5.36 -3.87 -11.58
CA VAL A 144 -5.94 -2.53 -11.57
C VAL A 144 -7.44 -2.64 -11.44
N THR A 145 -7.99 -1.94 -10.44
CA THR A 145 -9.41 -1.63 -10.35
C THR A 145 -9.63 -0.24 -10.93
N GLU A 146 -10.33 -0.17 -12.07
CA GLU A 146 -10.75 1.06 -12.73
C GLU A 146 -12.17 1.41 -12.29
N MET A 147 -12.41 2.68 -11.93
CA MET A 147 -13.68 3.16 -11.41
C MET A 147 -14.04 4.53 -11.98
N ILE A 148 -15.29 4.74 -12.37
CA ILE A 148 -15.81 6.06 -12.78
C ILE A 148 -16.64 6.66 -11.64
N VAL A 149 -16.02 7.57 -10.89
CA VAL A 149 -16.58 8.21 -9.69
C VAL A 149 -17.34 9.48 -10.08
N ARG A 150 -18.66 9.46 -9.86
CA ARG A 150 -19.56 10.58 -10.10
C ARG A 150 -19.41 11.71 -9.11
N ALA A 151 -19.98 12.87 -9.44
CA ALA A 151 -19.99 14.05 -8.56
C ALA A 151 -20.59 13.81 -7.17
N ASP A 152 -21.53 12.86 -7.03
CA ASP A 152 -22.14 12.48 -5.76
C ASP A 152 -21.40 11.34 -5.02
N GLY A 153 -20.29 10.87 -5.57
CA GLY A 153 -19.46 9.80 -5.02
C GLY A 153 -19.85 8.39 -5.47
N ASP A 154 -20.91 8.24 -6.27
CA ASP A 154 -21.34 6.95 -6.80
C ASP A 154 -20.33 6.42 -7.82
N VAL A 155 -20.00 5.12 -7.76
CA VAL A 155 -19.18 4.45 -8.77
C VAL A 155 -20.13 3.93 -9.84
N SER A 156 -20.07 4.55 -11.02
CA SER A 156 -21.04 4.29 -12.08
C SER A 156 -20.69 3.14 -13.00
N THR A 157 -19.40 2.81 -13.08
CA THR A 157 -18.83 1.72 -13.87
C THR A 157 -17.49 1.36 -13.27
N SER A 158 -17.20 0.08 -13.22
CA SER A 158 -15.91 -0.45 -12.81
C SER A 158 -15.45 -1.58 -13.73
N ASP A 159 -14.13 -1.82 -13.75
CA ASP A 159 -13.49 -2.93 -14.46
C ASP A 159 -12.25 -3.36 -13.68
N VAL A 160 -11.90 -4.65 -13.75
CA VAL A 160 -10.74 -5.22 -13.06
C VAL A 160 -9.88 -5.97 -14.07
N TYR A 161 -8.61 -5.57 -14.18
CA TYR A 161 -7.71 -6.16 -15.17
C TYR A 161 -6.24 -6.08 -14.75
N ARG A 162 -5.40 -6.93 -15.36
CA ARG A 162 -3.93 -6.87 -15.17
C ARG A 162 -3.32 -5.78 -16.05
N ALA A 163 -2.35 -5.05 -15.49
CA ALA A 163 -1.60 -4.02 -16.21
C ALA A 163 -0.11 -4.00 -15.84
N LEU A 164 0.72 -3.57 -16.80
CA LEU A 164 2.06 -3.08 -16.53
C LEU A 164 1.96 -1.61 -16.09
N VAL A 165 2.54 -1.32 -14.94
CA VAL A 165 2.53 0.00 -14.31
C VAL A 165 3.96 0.42 -13.96
N ARG A 166 4.15 1.72 -13.80
CA ARG A 166 5.41 2.30 -13.33
C ARG A 166 5.07 3.37 -12.32
N ASN A 167 5.41 3.15 -11.05
CA ASN A 167 5.24 4.16 -10.03
C ASN A 167 6.21 5.31 -10.29
N HIS A 168 5.71 6.54 -10.44
CA HIS A 168 6.55 7.71 -10.70
C HIS A 168 7.01 8.40 -9.42
N ALA A 169 6.30 8.25 -8.31
CA ALA A 169 6.64 8.88 -7.03
C ALA A 169 6.09 8.10 -5.82
N LYS A 170 6.92 7.97 -4.78
CA LYS A 170 6.49 7.52 -3.46
C LYS A 170 6.41 8.74 -2.55
N PHE A 171 5.24 8.99 -1.99
CA PHE A 171 5.04 10.01 -0.97
C PHE A 171 4.86 9.39 0.41
N SER A 172 5.13 10.15 1.47
CA SER A 172 4.71 9.77 2.81
C SER A 172 3.37 10.39 3.21
N TYR A 173 2.63 9.70 4.07
CA TYR A 173 1.41 10.24 4.68
C TYR A 173 1.67 11.55 5.43
N GLU A 174 2.83 11.68 6.08
CA GLU A 174 3.22 12.87 6.82
C GLU A 174 3.47 14.06 5.89
N GLU A 175 4.20 13.84 4.78
CA GLU A 175 4.51 14.90 3.81
C GLU A 175 3.25 15.39 3.09
N ILE A 176 2.41 14.49 2.58
CA ILE A 176 1.18 14.88 1.87
C ILE A 176 0.14 15.45 2.84
N GLY A 177 0.01 14.87 4.04
CA GLY A 177 -0.92 15.36 5.06
C GLY A 177 -0.59 16.78 5.49
N ALA A 178 0.67 17.04 5.84
CA ALA A 178 1.11 18.38 6.24
C ALA A 178 0.90 19.41 5.12
N TRP A 179 1.16 19.03 3.86
CA TRP A 179 0.93 19.92 2.72
C TRP A 179 -0.57 20.21 2.47
N LEU A 180 -1.44 19.20 2.62
CA LEU A 180 -2.88 19.34 2.36
C LEU A 180 -3.67 20.00 3.49
N ASP A 181 -3.24 19.83 4.75
CA ASP A 181 -3.99 20.23 5.94
C ASP A 181 -3.36 21.42 6.70
N GLU A 182 -2.04 21.58 6.63
CA GLU A 182 -1.28 22.52 7.47
C GLU A 182 -0.56 23.63 6.68
N ASP A 183 -0.87 23.81 5.39
CA ASP A 183 -0.21 24.76 4.48
C ASP A 183 1.34 24.62 4.46
N ALA A 184 1.85 23.41 4.71
CA ALA A 184 3.29 23.13 4.65
C ALA A 184 3.84 23.28 3.22
N ALA A 185 5.17 23.32 3.09
CA ALA A 185 5.82 23.35 1.79
C ALA A 185 5.43 22.09 0.97
N PRO A 186 5.24 22.23 -0.36
CA PRO A 186 4.95 21.08 -1.21
C PRO A 186 6.12 20.08 -1.18
N PRO A 187 5.85 18.78 -1.33
CA PRO A 187 6.88 17.76 -1.56
C PRO A 187 7.83 18.14 -2.71
N GLU A 188 9.12 17.84 -2.56
CA GLU A 188 10.16 18.14 -3.55
C GLU A 188 9.87 17.48 -4.91
N GLU A 189 9.23 16.32 -4.91
CA GLU A 189 8.86 15.59 -6.12
C GLU A 189 7.89 16.37 -7.02
N PHE A 190 7.15 17.35 -6.49
CA PHE A 190 6.29 18.21 -7.31
C PHE A 190 7.09 19.17 -8.20
N GLU A 191 8.35 19.48 -7.85
CA GLU A 191 9.25 20.24 -8.72
C GLU A 191 9.81 19.36 -9.84
N LEU A 192 9.97 18.06 -9.58
CA LEU A 192 10.48 17.09 -10.54
C LEU A 192 9.41 16.63 -11.54
N ILE A 193 8.15 16.60 -11.10
CA ILE A 193 6.99 16.15 -11.87
C ILE A 193 5.87 17.19 -11.72
N ALA A 194 5.85 18.17 -12.63
CA ALA A 194 4.98 19.35 -12.52
C ALA A 194 3.49 19.00 -12.37
N GLU A 195 3.05 17.95 -13.05
CA GLU A 195 1.66 17.49 -13.06
C GLU A 195 1.27 16.71 -11.79
N MET A 196 2.25 16.27 -10.98
CA MET A 196 1.99 15.42 -9.81
C MET A 196 1.17 16.14 -8.74
N LYS A 197 1.42 17.45 -8.55
CA LYS A 197 0.60 18.28 -7.66
C LYS A 197 -0.88 18.24 -8.06
N ALA A 198 -1.17 18.40 -9.36
CA ALA A 198 -2.54 18.35 -9.86
C ALA A 198 -3.15 16.95 -9.70
N GLN A 199 -2.32 15.92 -9.83
CA GLN A 199 -2.71 14.53 -9.59
C GLN A 199 -3.21 14.33 -8.15
N ILE A 200 -2.41 14.69 -7.14
CA ILE A 200 -2.79 14.53 -5.72
C ILE A 200 -4.03 15.38 -5.35
N LEU A 201 -4.17 16.58 -5.91
CA LEU A 201 -5.37 17.40 -5.68
C LEU A 201 -6.63 16.74 -6.27
N LEU A 202 -6.52 16.12 -7.44
CA LEU A 202 -7.64 15.38 -8.03
C LEU A 202 -7.94 14.11 -7.23
N GLN A 203 -6.91 13.44 -6.69
CA GLN A 203 -7.09 12.31 -5.78
C GLN A 203 -7.85 12.73 -4.51
N LYS A 204 -7.47 13.87 -3.90
CA LYS A 204 -8.17 14.45 -2.74
C LYS A 204 -9.66 14.67 -3.05
N GLU A 205 -9.97 15.34 -4.15
CA GLU A 205 -11.38 15.58 -4.54
C GLU A 205 -12.15 14.27 -4.74
N THR A 206 -11.52 13.27 -5.35
CA THR A 206 -12.13 11.95 -5.57
C THR A 206 -12.43 11.26 -4.26
N ALA A 207 -11.47 11.26 -3.33
CA ALA A 207 -11.64 10.69 -1.99
C ALA A 207 -12.76 11.40 -1.22
N GLU A 208 -12.85 12.73 -1.30
CA GLU A 208 -13.94 13.49 -0.68
C GLU A 208 -15.33 13.12 -1.24
N ARG A 209 -15.43 12.84 -2.54
CA ARG A 209 -16.70 12.37 -3.16
C ARG A 209 -17.09 11.00 -2.60
N LEU A 210 -16.16 10.04 -2.61
CA LEU A 210 -16.36 8.69 -2.07
C LEU A 210 -16.74 8.73 -0.58
N TYR A 211 -16.01 9.54 0.20
CA TYR A 211 -16.25 9.77 1.62
C TYR A 211 -17.67 10.27 1.89
N LYS A 212 -18.12 11.31 1.17
CA LYS A 212 -19.46 11.89 1.34
C LYS A 212 -20.55 10.84 1.09
N LEU A 213 -20.41 10.02 0.05
CA LEU A 213 -21.36 8.95 -0.22
C LEU A 213 -21.35 7.90 0.91
N ARG A 214 -20.17 7.48 1.35
CA ARG A 214 -19.97 6.50 2.43
C ARG A 214 -20.64 6.96 3.74
N LYS A 215 -20.46 8.22 4.12
CA LYS A 215 -21.15 8.83 5.28
C LYS A 215 -22.66 8.87 5.09
N LYS A 216 -23.14 9.25 3.91
CA LYS A 216 -24.57 9.25 3.59
C LYS A 216 -25.19 7.85 3.67
N LYS A 217 -24.42 6.80 3.34
CA LYS A 217 -24.80 5.38 3.48
C LYS A 217 -24.69 4.86 4.93
N GLY A 218 -24.29 5.69 5.89
CA GLY A 218 -24.30 5.36 7.33
C GLY A 218 -23.01 4.74 7.85
N ALA A 219 -21.87 4.94 7.17
CA ALA A 219 -20.60 4.46 7.69
C ALA A 219 -20.24 5.10 9.04
N LEU A 220 -19.78 4.26 9.95
CA LEU A 220 -19.34 4.63 11.29
C LEU A 220 -17.83 4.89 11.27
N GLU A 221 -17.41 5.91 12.00
CA GLU A 221 -15.99 6.24 12.18
C GLU A 221 -15.66 6.09 13.65
N PHE A 222 -14.68 5.22 13.92
CA PHE A 222 -14.11 5.04 15.23
C PHE A 222 -12.63 5.34 15.13
N GLU A 223 -12.21 6.47 15.69
CA GLU A 223 -10.79 6.77 15.81
C GLU A 223 -10.22 6.00 17.01
N THR A 224 -9.18 5.22 16.75
CA THR A 224 -8.38 4.59 17.81
C THR A 224 -7.08 5.36 17.99
N ILE A 225 -6.77 5.71 19.23
CA ILE A 225 -5.45 6.26 19.55
C ILE A 225 -4.45 5.09 19.52
N GLU A 226 -3.52 5.15 18.58
CA GLU A 226 -2.42 4.19 18.52
C GLU A 226 -1.27 4.62 19.44
N SER A 227 -0.50 3.64 19.91
CA SER A 227 0.67 3.88 20.78
C SER A 227 1.95 3.71 19.99
N ALA A 228 2.84 4.69 20.07
CA ALA A 228 4.18 4.64 19.48
C ALA A 228 5.25 4.73 20.58
N THR A 229 6.28 3.91 20.47
CA THR A 229 7.44 3.93 21.38
C THR A 229 8.37 5.09 21.09
N VAL A 230 8.86 5.77 22.13
CA VAL A 230 9.93 6.77 22.05
C VAL A 230 11.27 6.09 22.31
N VAL A 231 12.22 6.25 21.39
CA VAL A 231 13.54 5.61 21.47
C VAL A 231 14.64 6.67 21.54
N GLU A 232 15.51 6.57 22.54
CA GLU A 232 16.72 7.38 22.67
C GLU A 232 17.93 6.46 22.86
N ASN A 233 18.96 6.60 22.02
CA ASN A 233 20.18 5.80 22.09
C ASN A 233 19.94 4.27 22.14
N GLY A 234 18.89 3.78 21.45
CA GLY A 234 18.53 2.36 21.41
C GLY A 234 17.75 1.84 22.63
N ALA A 235 17.48 2.69 23.61
CA ALA A 235 16.62 2.40 24.75
C ALA A 235 15.23 3.00 24.55
N ILE A 236 14.20 2.29 25.00
CA ILE A 236 12.82 2.80 24.97
C ILE A 236 12.62 3.68 26.20
N THR A 237 12.42 4.97 25.98
CA THR A 237 12.31 5.99 27.03
C THR A 237 10.88 6.40 27.32
N GLY A 238 9.93 6.02 26.47
CA GLY A 238 8.51 6.31 26.68
C GLY A 238 7.57 5.72 25.64
N ILE A 239 6.30 6.02 25.80
CA ILE A 239 5.23 5.72 24.84
C ILE A 239 4.45 7.02 24.64
N LYS A 240 4.18 7.38 23.38
CA LYS A 240 3.31 8.50 23.02
C LYS A 240 2.05 7.97 22.33
N GLY A 241 0.92 8.61 22.59
CA GLY A 241 -0.26 8.44 21.75
C GLY A 241 -0.06 9.18 20.43
N GLU A 242 -0.45 8.57 19.33
CA GLU A 242 -0.35 9.17 18.00
C GLU A 242 -1.73 9.10 17.34
N SER A 243 -2.33 10.26 17.07
CA SER A 243 -3.46 10.33 16.14
C SER A 243 -2.87 10.25 14.75
N ARG A 244 -3.31 9.26 13.98
CA ARG A 244 -2.81 9.03 12.63
C ARG A 244 -3.66 9.70 11.57
N SER A 245 -4.84 10.23 11.89
CA SER A 245 -5.73 10.77 10.85
C SER A 245 -5.16 12.04 10.21
N ASN A 246 -5.07 12.05 8.89
CA ASN A 246 -4.75 13.21 8.05
C ASN A 246 -5.30 13.01 6.63
N ALA A 247 -5.36 14.07 5.82
CA ALA A 247 -5.96 13.99 4.47
C ALA A 247 -5.29 12.95 3.56
N ALA A 248 -3.98 12.73 3.71
CA ALA A 248 -3.26 11.72 2.92
C ALA A 248 -3.75 10.30 3.21
N ARG A 249 -4.00 9.97 4.48
CA ARG A 249 -4.56 8.69 4.90
C ARG A 249 -6.04 8.57 4.50
N GLU A 250 -6.81 9.64 4.60
CA GLU A 250 -8.20 9.65 4.14
C GLU A 250 -8.30 9.38 2.62
N ILE A 251 -7.36 9.90 1.82
CA ILE A 251 -7.29 9.59 0.38
C ILE A 251 -7.16 8.08 0.16
N ILE A 252 -6.12 7.48 0.73
CA ILE A 252 -5.83 6.06 0.52
C ILE A 252 -6.92 5.18 1.12
N GLU A 253 -7.45 5.51 2.31
CA GLU A 253 -8.53 4.75 2.94
C GLU A 253 -9.77 4.69 2.03
N ASN A 254 -10.23 5.82 1.49
CA ASN A 254 -11.42 5.85 0.65
C ASN A 254 -11.20 5.14 -0.70
N PHE A 255 -9.98 5.22 -1.26
CA PHE A 255 -9.63 4.50 -2.48
C PHE A 255 -9.59 2.99 -2.29
N MET A 256 -8.95 2.52 -1.22
CA MET A 256 -8.88 1.09 -0.92
C MET A 256 -10.25 0.51 -0.59
N ILE A 257 -11.11 1.26 0.10
CA ILE A 257 -12.50 0.83 0.36
C ILE A 257 -13.29 0.73 -0.94
N ALA A 258 -13.22 1.74 -1.81
CA ALA A 258 -13.89 1.69 -3.11
C ALA A 258 -13.38 0.51 -3.95
N ALA A 259 -12.06 0.35 -4.08
CA ALA A 259 -11.46 -0.75 -4.81
C ALA A 259 -11.85 -2.13 -4.26
N ASN A 260 -11.94 -2.29 -2.93
CA ASN A 260 -12.38 -3.54 -2.30
C ASN A 260 -13.87 -3.84 -2.56
N VAL A 261 -14.73 -2.82 -2.57
CA VAL A 261 -16.15 -2.99 -2.92
C VAL A 261 -16.29 -3.45 -4.37
N GLU A 262 -15.64 -2.77 -5.30
CA GLU A 262 -15.73 -3.11 -6.73
C GLU A 262 -15.08 -4.46 -7.04
N MET A 263 -13.99 -4.82 -6.35
CA MET A 263 -13.40 -6.16 -6.45
C MET A 263 -14.36 -7.25 -5.95
N ALA A 264 -15.08 -6.99 -4.86
CA ALA A 264 -16.09 -7.94 -4.37
C ALA A 264 -17.21 -8.11 -5.40
N GLU A 265 -17.73 -7.02 -5.98
CA GLU A 265 -18.76 -7.06 -7.02
C GLU A 265 -18.28 -7.73 -8.31
N PHE A 266 -17.00 -7.59 -8.67
CA PHE A 266 -16.42 -8.25 -9.84
C PHE A 266 -16.34 -9.79 -9.69
N LEU A 267 -16.19 -10.29 -8.47
CA LEU A 267 -16.04 -11.72 -8.17
C LEU A 267 -17.37 -12.46 -7.95
N ASP A 268 -18.48 -11.74 -7.75
CA ASP A 268 -19.84 -12.27 -7.58
C ASP A 268 -20.49 -12.70 -8.92
#